data_AF-A0A6H1NMD8-F1
#
_entry.id   AF-A0A6H1NMD8-F1
#
_cell.length_a   1.000
_cell.length_b   1.000
_cell.length_c   1.000
_cell.angle_alpha   90.00
_cell.angle_beta   90.00
_cell.angle_gamma   90.00
#
_symmetry.space_group_name_H-M   'P 1'
#
loop_
_entity.id
_entity.type
_entity.pdbx_description
1 polymer ?
#
loop_
_entity_poly.entity_id
_entity_poly.type
_entity_poly.pdbx_seq_one_letter_code
_entity_poly.pdbx_strand_id
1 'polypeptide(L)'
;MKRLREEQRLTYVELSARLTETGRPIPVLGLRRIERGERRVDVDDLLALALVLSTHPVDLLVPGDAADDAPYPVTPTVTTTARTARGWIGGTAFLVDPKSPLEFATAIRTMPQARAQAMTRLWMTPERQHEWNRQALEYDHRQAEGNTDPGGED
;
A
#
# COMPACT_ATOMS: atom_id res chain seq x y z
N MET A 1 11.36 5.97 -12.26
CA MET A 1 11.37 7.20 -13.08
C MET A 1 12.20 7.05 -14.36
N LYS A 2 13.53 6.77 -14.28
CA LYS A 2 14.40 6.61 -15.46
C LYS A 2 13.82 5.72 -16.57
N ARG A 3 13.38 4.50 -16.22
CA ARG A 3 12.75 3.55 -17.14
C ARG A 3 11.60 4.18 -17.94
N LEU A 4 10.63 4.79 -17.26
CA LEU A 4 9.47 5.43 -17.91
C LEU A 4 9.88 6.59 -18.84
N ARG A 5 10.85 7.41 -18.42
CA ARG A 5 11.38 8.49 -19.26
C ARG A 5 12.02 7.95 -20.54
N GLU A 6 12.81 6.88 -20.42
CA GLU A 6 13.50 6.25 -21.56
C GLU A 6 12.55 5.50 -22.50
N GLU A 7 11.55 4.79 -21.97
CA GLU A 7 10.48 4.15 -22.75
C GLU A 7 9.70 5.17 -23.58
N GLN A 8 9.47 6.37 -23.04
CA GLN A 8 8.82 7.48 -23.73
C GLN A 8 9.77 8.31 -24.60
N ARG A 9 11.07 7.95 -24.66
CA ARG A 9 12.13 8.68 -25.38
C ARG A 9 12.23 10.16 -24.98
N LEU A 10 11.91 10.49 -23.74
CA LEU A 10 11.97 11.85 -23.23
C LEU A 10 13.39 12.23 -22.81
N THR A 11 13.85 13.35 -23.32
CA THR A 11 15.03 14.03 -22.79
C THR A 11 14.71 14.67 -21.43
N TYR A 12 15.73 14.92 -20.62
CA TYR A 12 15.54 15.69 -19.39
C TYR A 12 15.04 17.11 -19.66
N VAL A 13 15.38 17.70 -20.80
CA VAL A 13 14.96 19.06 -21.19
C VAL A 13 13.45 19.09 -21.42
N GLU A 14 12.94 18.14 -22.22
CA GLU A 14 11.49 18.01 -22.46
C GLU A 14 10.73 17.73 -21.17
N LEU A 15 11.24 16.84 -20.32
CA LEU A 15 10.60 16.56 -19.04
C LEU A 15 10.58 17.79 -18.12
N SER A 16 11.70 18.53 -18.06
CA SER A 16 11.79 19.78 -17.30
C SER A 16 10.82 20.84 -17.82
N ALA A 17 10.62 20.91 -19.14
CA ALA A 17 9.65 21.81 -19.76
C ALA A 17 8.21 21.41 -19.37
N ARG A 18 7.84 20.13 -19.50
CA ARG A 18 6.52 19.62 -19.09
C ARG A 18 6.21 19.89 -17.61
N LEU A 19 7.19 19.72 -16.73
CA LEU A 19 7.05 20.03 -15.30
C LEU A 19 6.88 21.53 -15.03
N THR A 20 7.45 22.39 -15.89
CA THR A 20 7.23 23.83 -15.82
C THR A 20 5.80 24.18 -16.22
N GLU A 21 5.26 23.52 -17.24
CA GLU A 21 3.87 23.69 -17.70
C GLU A 21 2.84 23.28 -16.62
N THR A 22 3.18 22.36 -15.72
CA THR A 22 2.31 21.98 -14.59
C THR A 22 2.46 22.89 -13.36
N GLY A 23 3.28 23.94 -13.43
CA GLY A 23 3.53 24.85 -12.30
C GLY A 23 4.47 24.26 -11.23
N ARG A 24 5.10 23.11 -11.50
CA ARG A 24 6.04 22.45 -10.58
C ARG A 24 7.42 22.26 -11.22
N PRO A 25 8.17 23.35 -11.47
CA PRO A 25 9.42 23.29 -12.22
C PRO A 25 10.48 22.46 -11.48
N ILE A 26 11.05 21.48 -12.19
CA ILE A 26 12.24 20.74 -11.73
C ILE A 26 13.34 20.86 -12.80
N PRO A 27 14.44 21.58 -12.51
CA PRO A 27 15.54 21.72 -13.47
C PRO A 27 16.17 20.38 -13.84
N VAL A 28 16.75 20.30 -15.04
CA VAL A 28 17.47 19.10 -15.56
C VAL A 28 18.45 18.50 -14.55
N LEU A 29 19.24 19.33 -13.86
CA LEU A 29 20.17 18.86 -12.83
C LEU A 29 19.43 18.20 -11.65
N GLY A 30 18.28 18.76 -11.27
CA GLY A 30 17.40 18.19 -10.26
C GLY A 30 16.83 16.83 -10.69
N LEU A 31 16.39 16.69 -11.93
CA LEU A 31 15.90 15.43 -12.50
C LEU A 31 16.98 14.33 -12.48
N ARG A 32 18.21 14.67 -12.89
CA ARG A 32 19.36 13.74 -12.85
C ARG A 32 19.66 13.27 -11.43
N ARG A 33 19.63 14.17 -10.44
CA ARG A 33 19.85 13.83 -9.03
C ARG A 33 18.73 12.97 -8.46
N ILE A 34 17.48 13.23 -8.84
CA ILE A 34 16.33 12.40 -8.47
C ILE A 34 16.50 10.96 -9.01
N GLU A 35 16.83 10.80 -10.30
CA GLU A 35 17.07 9.47 -10.87
C GLU A 35 18.23 8.71 -10.21
N ARG A 36 19.22 9.42 -9.69
CA ARG A 36 20.36 8.85 -8.96
C ARG A 36 20.07 8.59 -7.47
N GLY A 37 18.90 8.97 -6.97
CA GLY A 37 18.56 8.88 -5.54
C GLY A 37 19.28 9.89 -4.65
N GLU A 38 19.93 10.91 -5.24
CA GLU A 38 20.72 11.93 -4.54
C GLU A 38 19.88 13.12 -4.07
N ARG A 39 18.63 13.20 -4.53
CA ARG A 39 17.68 14.24 -4.17
C ARG A 39 16.36 13.63 -3.77
N ARG A 40 15.86 14.03 -2.59
CA ARG A 40 14.52 13.66 -2.14
C ARG A 40 13.45 14.37 -2.98
N VAL A 41 12.32 13.69 -3.11
CA VAL A 41 11.11 14.10 -3.84
C VAL A 41 10.01 14.27 -2.81
N ASP A 42 9.32 15.41 -2.81
CA ASP A 42 8.13 15.60 -1.97
C ASP A 42 6.87 15.03 -2.66
N VAL A 43 5.72 15.11 -1.99
CA VAL A 43 4.46 14.54 -2.52
C VAL A 43 4.02 15.27 -3.80
N ASP A 44 4.18 16.59 -3.86
CA ASP A 44 3.77 17.39 -5.02
C ASP A 44 4.67 17.12 -6.23
N ASP A 45 5.98 16.96 -6.01
CA ASP A 45 6.94 16.53 -7.03
C ASP A 45 6.58 15.13 -7.57
N LEU A 46 6.21 14.19 -6.68
CA LEU A 46 5.79 12.85 -7.09
C LEU A 46 4.54 12.90 -7.98
N LEU A 47 3.52 13.68 -7.59
CA LEU A 47 2.29 13.82 -8.37
C LEU A 47 2.54 14.52 -9.71
N ALA A 48 3.37 15.57 -9.72
CA ALA A 48 3.75 16.26 -10.95
C ALA A 48 4.51 15.33 -11.90
N LEU A 49 5.46 14.54 -11.39
CA LEU A 49 6.19 13.53 -12.17
C LEU A 49 5.26 12.45 -12.71
N ALA A 50 4.31 11.96 -11.90
CA ALA A 50 3.33 10.97 -12.32
C ALA A 50 2.46 11.51 -13.47
N LEU A 51 2.01 12.77 -13.35
CA LEU A 51 1.19 13.45 -14.34
C LEU A 51 1.94 13.61 -15.68
N VAL A 52 3.15 14.17 -15.69
CA VAL A 52 3.90 14.44 -16.94
C VAL A 52 4.42 13.18 -17.63
N LEU A 53 4.56 12.08 -16.88
CA LEU A 53 4.93 10.76 -17.38
C LEU A 53 3.71 9.87 -17.66
N SER A 54 2.48 10.38 -17.48
CA SER A 54 1.23 9.65 -17.70
C SER A 54 1.20 8.27 -17.00
N THR A 55 1.61 8.24 -15.74
CA THR A 55 1.70 7.01 -14.93
C THR A 55 1.00 7.18 -13.58
N HIS A 56 0.76 6.10 -12.84
CA HIS A 56 0.23 6.21 -11.48
C HIS A 56 1.38 6.50 -10.49
N PRO A 57 1.15 7.29 -9.42
CA PRO A 57 2.17 7.54 -8.41
C PRO A 57 2.76 6.25 -7.81
N VAL A 58 1.95 5.19 -7.69
CA VAL A 58 2.39 3.89 -7.20
C VAL A 58 3.46 3.24 -8.09
N ASP A 59 3.42 3.45 -9.41
CA ASP A 59 4.38 2.89 -10.36
C ASP A 59 5.75 3.62 -10.32
N LEU A 60 5.77 4.83 -9.78
CA LEU A 60 6.99 5.59 -9.47
C LEU A 60 7.60 5.19 -8.13
N LEU A 61 6.76 4.87 -7.14
CA LEU A 61 7.17 4.45 -5.80
C LEU A 61 7.65 3.01 -5.77
N VAL A 62 6.91 2.10 -6.40
CA VAL A 62 7.26 0.68 -6.55
C VAL A 62 7.42 0.41 -8.04
N PRO A 63 8.66 0.34 -8.56
CA PRO A 63 8.90 0.19 -9.99
C PRO A 63 8.10 -0.99 -10.59
N GLY A 64 7.34 -0.73 -11.66
CA GLY A 64 6.49 -1.75 -12.29
C GLY A 64 7.24 -2.95 -12.88
N ASP A 65 8.55 -2.82 -13.08
CA ASP A 65 9.48 -3.89 -13.51
C ASP A 65 10.01 -4.73 -12.33
N ALA A 66 9.71 -4.36 -11.08
CA ALA A 66 10.01 -5.20 -9.94
C ALA A 66 9.05 -6.41 -9.90
N ALA A 67 9.64 -7.61 -9.92
CA ALA A 67 8.93 -8.86 -9.73
C ALA A 67 8.05 -8.80 -8.47
N ASP A 68 6.88 -9.43 -8.53
CA ASP A 68 5.85 -9.31 -7.48
C ASP A 68 6.33 -9.74 -6.09
N ASP A 69 7.19 -10.74 -6.03
CA ASP A 69 7.80 -11.31 -4.82
C ASP A 69 9.10 -10.61 -4.41
N ALA A 70 9.61 -9.67 -5.22
CA ALA A 70 10.83 -8.95 -4.92
C ALA A 70 10.69 -8.18 -3.60
N PRO A 71 11.71 -8.18 -2.72
CA PRO A 71 11.66 -7.45 -1.47
C PRO A 71 11.63 -5.94 -1.73
N TYR A 72 10.70 -5.25 -1.07
CA TYR A 72 10.50 -3.81 -1.15
C TYR A 72 10.56 -3.19 0.25
N PRO A 73 11.54 -2.31 0.53
CA PRO A 73 11.67 -1.63 1.81
C PRO A 73 10.68 -0.46 1.88
N VAL A 74 9.60 -0.59 2.66
CA VAL A 74 8.63 0.48 2.92
C VAL A 74 9.23 1.53 3.86
N THR A 75 9.98 1.05 4.85
CA THR A 75 10.80 1.86 5.75
C THR A 75 12.12 1.11 6.00
N PRO A 76 13.13 1.71 6.63
CA PRO A 76 14.38 1.00 6.95
C PRO A 76 14.21 -0.27 7.80
N THR A 77 13.10 -0.40 8.54
CA THR A 77 12.83 -1.55 9.43
C THR A 77 11.66 -2.41 8.97
N VAL A 78 10.99 -2.06 7.87
CA VAL A 78 9.81 -2.78 7.36
C VAL A 78 10.01 -3.07 5.88
N THR A 79 10.12 -4.35 5.57
CA THR A 79 10.21 -4.87 4.20
C THR A 79 9.03 -5.78 3.93
N THR A 80 8.45 -5.68 2.74
CA THR A 80 7.38 -6.55 2.24
C THR A 80 7.67 -6.93 0.78
N THR A 81 6.77 -7.60 0.09
CA THR A 81 6.90 -7.86 -1.35
C THR A 81 6.49 -6.63 -2.17
N ALA A 82 7.03 -6.47 -3.37
CA ALA A 82 6.64 -5.38 -4.27
C ALA A 82 5.14 -5.40 -4.58
N ARG A 83 4.52 -6.58 -4.70
CA ARG A 83 3.06 -6.73 -4.87
C ARG A 83 2.29 -6.15 -3.68
N THR A 84 2.65 -6.51 -2.45
CA THR A 84 1.97 -6.00 -1.25
C THR A 84 2.19 -4.50 -1.10
N ALA A 85 3.40 -4.00 -1.36
CA ALA A 85 3.69 -2.56 -1.34
C ALA A 85 2.84 -1.80 -2.37
N ARG A 86 2.73 -2.29 -3.61
CA ARG A 86 1.86 -1.70 -4.65
C ARG A 86 0.41 -1.65 -4.20
N GLY A 87 -0.12 -2.76 -3.70
CA GLY A 87 -1.51 -2.83 -3.23
C GLY A 87 -1.78 -1.89 -2.06
N TRP A 88 -0.87 -1.84 -1.09
CA TRP A 88 -1.02 -0.97 0.07
C TRP A 88 -0.93 0.52 -0.28
N ILE A 89 0.09 0.93 -1.05
CA ILE A 89 0.26 2.31 -1.50
C ILE A 89 -0.92 2.74 -2.39
N GLY A 90 -1.39 1.84 -3.26
CA GLY A 90 -2.57 2.06 -4.11
C GLY A 90 -3.91 2.04 -3.38
N GLY A 91 -3.92 1.64 -2.10
CA GLY A 91 -5.13 1.56 -1.28
C GLY A 91 -6.07 0.40 -1.66
N THR A 92 -5.52 -0.69 -2.20
CA THR A 92 -6.24 -1.91 -2.61
C THR A 92 -5.86 -3.15 -1.78
N ALA A 93 -4.89 -3.03 -0.87
CA ALA A 93 -4.50 -4.09 0.06
C ALA A 93 -4.06 -3.52 1.42
N PHE A 94 -4.01 -4.36 2.45
CA PHE A 94 -3.33 -4.02 3.70
C PHE A 94 -1.83 -4.29 3.59
N LEU A 95 -1.01 -3.49 4.27
CA LEU A 95 0.41 -3.79 4.39
C LEU A 95 0.65 -5.05 5.25
N VAL A 96 -0.15 -5.17 6.31
CA VAL A 96 -0.23 -6.32 7.20
C VAL A 96 -1.69 -6.73 7.26
N ASP A 97 -1.97 -7.99 6.91
CA ASP A 97 -3.34 -8.49 6.96
C ASP A 97 -3.87 -8.47 8.41
N PRO A 98 -5.07 -7.92 8.64
CA PRO A 98 -5.70 -7.99 9.95
C PRO A 98 -5.89 -9.46 10.35
N LYS A 99 -5.77 -9.76 11.65
CA LYS A 99 -5.84 -11.13 12.16
C LYS A 99 -7.16 -11.46 12.85
N SER A 100 -8.03 -10.47 13.00
CA SER A 100 -9.34 -10.64 13.62
C SER A 100 -10.40 -9.71 13.01
N PRO A 101 -11.71 -10.00 13.18
CA PRO A 101 -12.78 -9.10 12.76
C PRO A 101 -12.68 -7.72 13.39
N LEU A 102 -12.22 -7.63 14.65
CA LEU A 102 -12.04 -6.36 15.35
C LEU A 102 -10.88 -5.55 14.75
N GLU A 103 -9.76 -6.18 14.42
CA GLU A 103 -8.65 -5.54 13.72
C GLU A 103 -9.07 -5.06 12.33
N PHE A 104 -9.79 -5.90 11.58
CA PHE A 104 -10.32 -5.54 10.26
C PHE A 104 -11.29 -4.35 10.34
N ALA A 105 -12.30 -4.42 11.21
CA ALA A 105 -13.26 -3.35 11.42
C ALA A 105 -12.56 -2.05 11.86
N THR A 106 -11.54 -2.14 12.72
CA THR A 106 -10.72 -1.01 13.14
C THR A 106 -9.94 -0.41 11.96
N ALA A 107 -9.34 -1.26 11.12
CA ALA A 107 -8.53 -0.82 9.98
C ALA A 107 -9.36 -0.10 8.91
N ILE A 108 -10.59 -0.55 8.63
CA ILE A 108 -11.43 0.08 7.60
C ILE A 108 -12.22 1.29 8.11
N ARG A 109 -12.33 1.48 9.44
CA ARG A 109 -13.16 2.53 10.06
C ARG A 109 -12.83 3.94 9.59
N THR A 110 -11.56 4.23 9.33
CA THR A 110 -11.10 5.57 8.91
C THR A 110 -10.99 5.73 7.40
N MET A 111 -11.30 4.69 6.64
CA MET A 111 -11.24 4.74 5.17
C MET A 111 -12.46 5.47 4.61
N PRO A 112 -12.32 6.15 3.45
CA PRO A 112 -13.47 6.58 2.68
C PRO A 112 -14.41 5.40 2.40
N GLN A 113 -15.73 5.63 2.47
CA GLN A 113 -16.74 4.58 2.37
C GLN A 113 -16.54 3.65 1.16
N ALA A 114 -16.26 4.22 -0.01
CA ALA A 114 -15.99 3.46 -1.23
C ALA A 114 -14.80 2.50 -1.08
N ARG A 115 -13.72 2.94 -0.41
CA ARG A 115 -12.54 2.11 -0.16
C ARG A 115 -12.84 1.03 0.88
N ALA A 116 -13.55 1.35 1.96
CA ALA A 116 -13.96 0.36 2.95
C ALA A 116 -14.82 -0.75 2.33
N GLN A 117 -15.76 -0.40 1.45
CA GLN A 117 -16.57 -1.37 0.70
C GLN A 117 -15.71 -2.24 -0.23
N ALA A 118 -14.78 -1.63 -0.97
CA ALA A 118 -13.86 -2.37 -1.85
C ALA A 118 -12.98 -3.35 -1.04
N MET A 119 -12.39 -2.89 0.06
CA MET A 119 -11.58 -3.72 0.95
C MET A 119 -12.38 -4.86 1.57
N THR A 120 -13.64 -4.61 1.97
CA THR A 120 -14.53 -5.67 2.49
C THR A 120 -14.75 -6.77 1.45
N ARG A 121 -15.04 -6.41 0.20
CA ARG A 121 -15.24 -7.40 -0.87
C ARG A 121 -13.97 -8.19 -1.19
N LEU A 122 -12.81 -7.52 -1.19
CA LEU A 122 -11.53 -8.16 -1.47
C LEU A 122 -11.03 -9.06 -0.34
N TRP A 123 -11.31 -8.68 0.91
CA TRP A 123 -10.72 -9.32 2.08
C TRP A 123 -11.62 -10.37 2.74
N MET A 124 -12.96 -10.25 2.61
CA MET A 124 -13.96 -11.15 3.17
C MET A 124 -14.38 -12.22 2.13
N THR A 125 -13.46 -13.15 1.83
CA THR A 125 -13.78 -14.31 0.97
C THR A 125 -14.63 -15.33 1.73
N PRO A 126 -15.42 -16.19 1.05
CA PRO A 126 -16.20 -17.23 1.70
C PRO A 126 -15.34 -18.15 2.58
N GLU A 127 -14.11 -18.45 2.19
CA GLU A 127 -13.19 -19.32 2.94
C GLU A 127 -12.76 -18.67 4.24
N ARG A 128 -12.38 -17.39 4.20
CA ARG A 128 -12.04 -16.61 5.40
C ARG A 128 -13.25 -16.48 6.31
N GLN A 129 -14.44 -16.25 5.75
CA GLN A 129 -15.68 -16.21 6.52
C GLN A 129 -15.96 -17.54 7.23
N HIS A 130 -15.76 -18.68 6.56
CA HIS A 130 -15.94 -20.02 7.17
C HIS A 130 -14.88 -20.33 8.24
N GLU A 131 -13.61 -20.00 7.99
CA GLU A 131 -12.53 -20.17 8.96
C GLU A 131 -12.75 -19.33 10.21
N TRP A 132 -13.22 -18.09 10.04
CA TRP A 132 -13.56 -17.21 11.16
C TRP A 132 -14.78 -17.67 11.94
N ASN A 133 -15.84 -18.13 11.27
CA ASN A 133 -17.02 -18.67 11.95
C ASN A 133 -16.64 -19.86 12.82
N ARG A 134 -15.72 -20.73 12.36
CA ARG A 134 -15.19 -21.84 13.18
C ARG A 134 -14.39 -21.34 14.39
N GLN A 135 -13.47 -20.40 14.20
CA GLN A 135 -12.64 -19.88 15.30
C GLN A 135 -13.45 -19.14 16.37
N ALA A 136 -14.51 -18.42 15.98
CA ALA A 136 -15.41 -17.76 16.92
C ALA A 136 -16.15 -18.78 17.80
N LEU A 137 -16.67 -19.86 17.19
CA LEU A 137 -17.33 -20.94 17.92
C LEU A 137 -16.37 -21.65 18.89
N GLU A 138 -15.10 -21.86 18.49
CA GLU A 138 -14.05 -22.45 19.35
C GLU A 138 -13.60 -21.52 20.48
N TYR A 139 -13.67 -20.20 20.30
CA TYR A 139 -13.40 -19.23 21.36
C TYR A 139 -14.52 -19.22 22.40
N ASP A 140 -15.78 -19.17 21.97
CA ASP A 140 -16.96 -19.22 22.84
C ASP A 140 -17.00 -20.53 23.64
N HIS A 141 -16.64 -21.66 23.02
CA HIS A 141 -16.56 -22.96 23.70
C HIS A 141 -15.50 -22.97 24.80
N ARG A 142 -14.30 -22.43 24.54
CA ARG A 142 -13.23 -22.34 25.55
C ARG A 142 -13.55 -21.38 26.68
N GLN A 143 -14.25 -20.28 26.40
CA GLN A 143 -14.73 -19.36 27.44
C GLN A 143 -15.82 -20.01 28.30
N ALA A 144 -16.70 -20.80 27.69
CA ALA A 144 -17.72 -21.57 28.42
C ALA A 144 -17.10 -22.65 29.32
N GLU A 145 -16.08 -23.38 28.85
CA GLU A 145 -15.36 -24.41 29.62
C GLU A 145 -14.45 -23.84 30.72
N GLY A 146 -13.86 -22.66 30.50
CA GLY A 146 -13.02 -21.96 31.49
C GLY A 146 -13.81 -21.24 32.59
N ASN A 147 -15.12 -21.02 32.40
CA ASN A 147 -16.01 -20.40 33.37
C ASN A 147 -16.75 -21.42 34.27
N THR A 148 -16.46 -22.71 34.11
CA THR A 148 -16.94 -23.80 34.98
C THR A 148 -15.84 -24.24 35.95
N ASP A 149 -15.59 -23.44 36.99
CA ASP A 149 -15.01 -23.93 38.26
C ASP A 149 -15.93 -23.48 39.42
N PRO A 150 -16.55 -24.39 40.17
CA PRO A 150 -17.51 -24.06 41.20
C PRO A 150 -16.77 -23.67 42.48
N GLY A 151 -16.40 -22.39 42.58
CA GLY A 151 -16.05 -21.76 43.86
C GLY A 151 -17.30 -21.52 44.70
N GLY A 152 -17.84 -22.59 45.29
CA GLY A 152 -18.80 -22.54 46.39
C GLY A 152 -18.12 -23.06 47.65
N GLU A 153 -17.46 -22.16 48.38
CA GLU A 153 -17.12 -22.36 49.79
C GLU A 153 -18.42 -22.37 50.61
N ASP A 154 -18.59 -23.39 51.45
CA ASP A 154 -19.07 -23.30 52.84
C ASP A 154 -18.62 -24.56 53.61
#